data_AF-A0A6N2XUZ0-F1
#
_entry.id   AF-A0A6N2XUZ0-F1
#
_cell.length_a   1.000
_cell.length_b   1.000
_cell.length_c   1.000
_cell.angle_alpha   90.00
_cell.angle_beta   90.00
_cell.angle_gamma   90.00
#
_symmetry.space_group_name_H-M   'P 1'
#
loop_
_entity.id
_entity.type
_entity.pdbx_description
1 polymer ?
#
loop_
_entity_poly.entity_id
_entity_poly.type
_entity_poly.pdbx_seq_one_letter_code
_entity_poly.pdbx_strand_id
1 'polypeptide(L)'
;MNFTKKSISMIIYNGTSDAKSLDITVSDENGVYMAVADGTEIPINSSVFTAGHLHERYYNLELLSYGFDSSREIAIDIIKSQITEMLEQKSVFDIEIDVLLAERIEKELKKLRNRRESQNNRQDLSLYSNDINYVIDKVNELGIYNQDVDMITTFCKVLGLRMDNAESLLDIKEDLTLAPGRHSYWFDELYSDEQLVKKVERILSLSNEAIQTITTNIIPVLSTVKPITRKIGIVHRKGKFSGVSYMRVEVRENEDTTPIIEFGEDNIDIYPKLDPYYVNKLKEIGKSESNVLGSSSAVLDLYFREDVFHDQIYGEIKDLFKELLGDI
;
A
#
# COMPACT_ATOMS: atom_id res chain seq x y z
N MET A 1 3.98 42.61 30.62
CA MET A 1 4.83 42.03 29.55
C MET A 1 4.08 42.21 28.25
N ASN A 2 4.61 43.00 27.32
CA ASN A 2 4.06 43.10 25.96
C ASN A 2 4.53 41.87 25.19
N PHE A 3 3.62 40.93 24.93
CA PHE A 3 3.87 39.82 24.03
C PHE A 3 3.61 40.32 22.61
N THR A 4 4.65 40.33 21.76
CA THR A 4 4.52 40.51 20.32
C THR A 4 3.78 39.32 19.73
N LYS A 5 2.70 39.60 18.97
CA LYS A 5 1.84 38.62 18.31
C LYS A 5 2.61 37.99 17.15
N LYS A 6 2.81 36.67 17.16
CA LYS A 6 3.61 35.98 16.13
C LYS A 6 2.73 35.12 15.22
N SER A 7 2.91 35.27 13.91
CA SER A 7 2.29 34.41 12.89
C SER A 7 3.36 33.71 12.04
N ILE A 8 3.02 32.55 11.48
CA ILE A 8 3.87 31.85 10.50
C ILE A 8 3.11 31.77 9.19
N SER A 9 3.74 32.23 8.12
CA SER A 9 3.31 32.00 6.74
C SER A 9 4.29 31.06 6.06
N MET A 10 3.77 29.99 5.47
CA MET A 10 4.52 29.04 4.67
C MET A 10 4.09 29.17 3.21
N ILE A 11 5.03 29.50 2.33
CA ILE A 11 4.80 29.62 0.90
C ILE A 11 5.31 28.35 0.22
N ILE A 12 4.39 27.59 -0.38
CA ILE A 12 4.71 26.41 -1.19
C ILE A 12 4.54 26.80 -2.66
N TYR A 13 5.67 26.92 -3.37
CA TYR A 13 5.69 27.13 -4.81
C TYR A 13 5.55 25.80 -5.53
N ASN A 14 4.51 25.63 -6.33
CA ASN A 14 4.39 24.46 -7.20
C ASN A 14 4.83 24.84 -8.62
N GLY A 15 6.08 24.59 -8.99
CA GLY A 15 6.50 24.73 -10.38
C GLY A 15 8.01 24.83 -10.62
N THR A 16 8.53 23.86 -11.38
CA THR A 16 9.91 23.64 -11.89
C THR A 16 10.88 22.96 -10.92
N SER A 17 11.78 22.14 -11.48
CA SER A 17 12.80 21.32 -10.80
C SER A 17 13.73 22.08 -9.87
N ASP A 18 13.69 23.41 -9.93
CA ASP A 18 14.57 24.33 -9.22
C ASP A 18 13.89 24.95 -7.97
N ALA A 19 12.59 24.74 -7.77
CA ALA A 19 11.87 25.14 -6.56
C ALA A 19 12.12 24.13 -5.42
N LYS A 20 13.36 24.11 -4.90
CA LYS A 20 13.77 23.32 -3.73
C LYS A 20 13.66 24.06 -2.40
N SER A 21 13.16 25.29 -2.38
CA SER A 21 13.11 26.10 -1.16
C SER A 21 11.68 26.29 -0.69
N LEU A 22 11.39 25.65 0.44
CA LEU A 22 10.31 26.02 1.34
C LEU A 22 10.66 27.38 1.96
N ASP A 23 9.90 28.44 1.66
CA ASP A 23 10.12 29.74 2.29
C ASP A 23 9.17 29.87 3.49
N ILE A 24 9.77 29.94 4.69
CA ILE A 24 9.04 30.08 5.95
C ILE A 24 9.33 31.46 6.49
N THR A 25 8.31 32.32 6.47
CA THR A 25 8.40 33.65 7.05
C THR A 25 7.66 33.66 8.39
N VAL A 26 8.39 33.98 9.45
CA VAL A 26 7.81 34.27 10.77
C VAL A 26 7.66 35.77 10.86
N SER A 27 6.43 36.26 11.01
CA SER A 27 6.16 37.69 11.15
C SER A 27 5.58 38.01 12.52
N ASP A 28 5.90 39.21 13.02
CA ASP A 28 5.22 39.80 14.17
C ASP A 28 3.92 40.55 13.73
N GLU A 29 3.54 40.40 12.45
CA GLU A 29 2.34 41.03 11.89
C GLU A 29 1.10 40.16 12.14
N ASN A 30 -0.01 40.87 12.34
CA ASN A 30 -1.35 40.37 12.66
C ASN A 30 -1.71 39.12 11.82
N GLY A 31 -2.10 38.02 12.48
CA GLY A 31 -2.57 36.78 11.85
C GLY A 31 -3.78 36.97 10.92
N VAL A 32 -4.33 35.90 10.34
CA VAL A 32 -5.47 36.02 9.44
C VAL A 32 -6.78 36.15 10.24
N TYR A 33 -7.60 37.14 9.91
CA TYR A 33 -8.89 37.41 10.55
C TYR A 33 -10.05 37.31 9.54
N MET A 34 -11.19 36.81 10.01
CA MET A 34 -12.46 36.93 9.31
C MET A 34 -13.18 38.20 9.79
N ALA A 35 -13.47 39.12 8.88
CA ALA A 35 -14.31 40.27 9.20
C ALA A 35 -15.78 39.87 9.12
N VAL A 36 -16.51 40.00 10.24
CA VAL A 36 -17.97 39.86 10.26
C VAL A 36 -18.62 41.17 9.83
N ALA A 37 -19.89 41.12 9.39
CA ALA A 37 -20.59 42.28 8.83
C ALA A 37 -20.71 43.49 9.76
N ASP A 38 -20.52 43.29 11.07
CA ASP A 38 -20.50 44.34 12.10
C ASP A 38 -19.11 44.97 12.32
N GLY A 39 -18.11 44.56 11.55
CA GLY A 39 -16.73 45.04 11.66
C GLY A 39 -15.89 44.32 12.72
N THR A 40 -16.45 43.31 13.41
CA THR A 40 -15.68 42.48 14.33
C THR A 40 -14.69 41.61 13.55
N GLU A 41 -13.45 41.53 14.01
CA GLU A 41 -12.43 40.65 13.44
C GLU A 41 -12.31 39.38 14.30
N ILE A 42 -12.68 38.24 13.73
CA ILE A 42 -12.51 36.94 14.39
C ILE A 42 -11.18 36.34 13.93
N PRO A 43 -10.20 36.14 14.84
CA PRO A 43 -8.94 35.51 14.47
C PRO A 43 -9.17 34.06 14.04
N ILE A 44 -8.54 33.65 12.96
CA ILE A 44 -8.65 32.29 12.40
C ILE A 44 -7.39 31.51 12.80
N ASN A 45 -7.58 30.25 13.19
CA ASN A 45 -6.49 29.35 13.59
C ASN A 45 -5.54 29.02 12.43
N SER A 46 -6.08 28.73 11.25
CA SER A 46 -5.33 28.51 10.03
C SER A 46 -6.11 28.91 8.78
N SER A 47 -5.41 29.31 7.73
CA SER A 47 -6.03 29.57 6.43
C SER A 47 -5.12 29.17 5.29
N VAL A 48 -5.70 28.72 4.19
CA VAL A 48 -5.00 28.41 2.95
C VAL A 48 -5.39 29.44 1.90
N PHE A 49 -4.41 30.15 1.35
CA PHE A 49 -4.57 31.06 0.23
C PHE A 49 -3.95 30.46 -1.02
N THR A 50 -4.72 30.40 -2.10
CA THR A 50 -4.26 29.87 -3.38
C THR A 50 -4.39 30.94 -4.45
N ALA A 51 -3.28 31.32 -5.08
CA ALA A 51 -3.25 32.25 -6.20
C ALA A 51 -2.35 31.71 -7.31
N GLY A 52 -2.95 31.26 -8.41
CA GLY A 52 -2.20 30.62 -9.51
C GLY A 52 -1.48 29.36 -9.04
N HIS A 53 -0.16 29.33 -9.16
CA HIS A 53 0.72 28.22 -8.72
C HIS A 53 1.27 28.37 -7.29
N LEU A 54 0.81 29.40 -6.58
CA LEU A 54 1.21 29.72 -5.22
C LEU A 54 0.20 29.18 -4.22
N HIS A 55 0.66 28.36 -3.29
CA HIS A 55 -0.13 27.93 -2.13
C HIS A 55 0.52 28.47 -0.86
N GLU A 56 -0.14 29.43 -0.21
CA GLU A 56 0.31 29.97 1.06
C GLU A 56 -0.58 29.44 2.19
N ARG A 57 0.05 28.88 3.22
CA ARG A 57 -0.64 28.48 4.45
C ARG A 57 -0.24 29.41 5.57
N TYR A 58 -1.24 29.95 6.27
CA TYR A 58 -1.07 30.82 7.42
C TYR A 58 -1.52 30.10 8.68
N TYR A 59 -0.75 30.26 9.76
CA TYR A 59 -1.05 29.72 11.08
C TYR A 59 -0.95 30.83 12.13
N ASN A 60 -2.02 30.99 12.91
CA ASN A 60 -2.03 31.93 14.03
C ASN A 60 -1.55 31.21 15.30
N LEU A 61 -0.30 31.48 15.70
CA LEU A 61 0.35 30.77 16.81
C LEU A 61 -0.29 31.07 18.18
N GLU A 62 -1.03 32.17 18.33
CA GLU A 62 -1.71 32.50 19.59
C GLU A 62 -3.02 31.73 19.79
N LEU A 63 -3.65 31.29 18.69
CA LEU A 63 -4.88 30.48 18.72
C LEU A 63 -4.61 28.99 18.70
N LEU A 64 -3.43 28.59 18.23
CA LEU A 64 -3.00 27.21 18.32
C LEU A 64 -2.65 26.94 19.79
N SER A 65 -3.13 25.83 20.33
CA SER A 65 -2.87 25.37 21.71
C SER A 65 -1.39 25.05 22.00
N TYR A 66 -0.51 25.38 21.07
CA TYR A 66 0.87 24.96 20.97
C TYR A 66 1.74 26.21 21.12
N GLY A 67 2.44 26.33 22.26
CA GLY A 67 3.32 27.46 22.57
C GLY A 67 4.56 27.53 21.65
N PHE A 68 5.64 28.19 22.09
CA PHE A 68 6.88 28.46 21.29
C PHE A 68 7.55 27.23 20.61
N ASP A 69 7.15 26.00 20.96
CA ASP A 69 7.49 24.73 20.26
C ASP A 69 6.66 24.49 18.97
N SER A 70 5.79 25.42 18.60
CA SER A 70 4.73 25.31 17.58
C SER A 70 5.22 25.02 16.17
N SER A 71 6.37 25.53 15.73
CA SER A 71 6.81 25.36 14.34
C SER A 71 7.14 23.90 14.02
N ARG A 72 7.67 23.17 15.00
CA ARG A 72 7.95 21.74 14.87
C ARG A 72 6.66 20.94 14.82
N GLU A 73 5.71 21.27 15.69
CA GLU A 73 4.40 20.59 15.76
C GLU A 73 3.57 20.86 14.50
N ILE A 74 3.52 22.12 14.03
CA ILE A 74 2.89 22.50 12.76
C ILE A 74 3.55 21.77 11.58
N ALA A 75 4.88 21.68 11.55
CA ALA A 75 5.58 20.94 10.50
C ALA A 75 5.22 19.44 10.54
N ILE A 76 5.15 18.82 11.73
CA ILE A 76 4.72 17.43 11.89
C ILE A 76 3.28 17.25 11.41
N ASP A 77 2.36 18.14 11.75
CA ASP A 77 0.95 18.05 11.31
C ASP A 77 0.82 18.18 9.78
N ILE A 78 1.59 19.07 9.15
CA ILE A 78 1.64 19.19 7.68
C ILE A 78 2.17 17.89 7.05
N ILE A 79 3.28 17.37 7.58
CA ILE A 79 3.89 16.12 7.10
C ILE A 79 2.89 14.96 7.24
N LYS A 80 2.22 14.84 8.40
CA LYS A 80 1.18 13.82 8.62
C LYS A 80 0.06 13.95 7.61
N SER A 81 -0.49 15.15 7.42
CA SER A 81 -1.57 15.39 6.45
C SER A 81 -1.17 15.01 5.03
N GLN A 82 0.06 15.33 4.61
CA GLN A 82 0.55 14.97 3.28
C GLN A 82 0.73 13.45 3.14
N ILE A 83 1.28 12.78 4.16
CA ILE A 83 1.44 11.32 4.16
C ILE A 83 0.06 10.64 4.14
N THR A 84 -0.89 11.09 4.95
CA THR A 84 -2.26 10.55 4.96
C THR A 84 -2.89 10.67 3.58
N GLU A 85 -2.85 11.85 2.95
CA GLU A 85 -3.39 12.06 1.60
C GLU A 85 -2.69 11.16 0.56
N MET A 86 -1.36 11.07 0.63
CA MET A 86 -0.55 10.21 -0.23
C MET A 86 -0.90 8.72 -0.10
N LEU A 87 -1.13 8.24 1.12
CA LEU A 87 -1.51 6.85 1.39
C LEU A 87 -2.97 6.56 1.04
N GLU A 88 -3.87 7.52 1.22
CA GLU A 88 -5.28 7.39 0.84
C GLU A 88 -5.47 7.32 -0.68
N GLN A 89 -4.66 8.07 -1.43
CA GLN A 89 -4.66 8.02 -2.89
C GLN A 89 -4.17 6.69 -3.45
N LYS A 90 -3.47 5.87 -2.65
CA LYS A 90 -3.05 4.51 -3.01
C LYS A 90 -2.49 4.44 -4.45
N SER A 91 -1.47 5.24 -4.73
CA SER A 91 -0.85 5.28 -6.08
C SER A 91 0.61 5.67 -6.12
N VAL A 92 1.14 6.18 -5.00
CA VAL A 92 2.53 6.65 -4.85
C VAL A 92 3.59 5.61 -5.21
N PHE A 93 3.30 4.32 -5.05
CA PHE A 93 4.27 3.23 -5.26
C PHE A 93 3.98 2.40 -6.51
N ASP A 94 2.89 2.69 -7.23
CA ASP A 94 2.37 1.83 -8.30
C ASP A 94 3.34 1.68 -9.47
N ILE A 95 4.22 2.65 -9.69
CA ILE A 95 5.15 2.64 -10.83
C ILE A 95 6.52 2.12 -10.38
N GLU A 96 6.94 2.44 -9.16
CA GLU A 96 8.24 2.14 -8.60
C GLU A 96 8.34 0.69 -8.11
N ILE A 97 7.23 0.11 -7.66
CA ILE A 97 7.18 -1.25 -7.12
C ILE A 97 6.62 -2.20 -8.16
N ASP A 98 7.44 -3.15 -8.59
CA ASP A 98 7.15 -4.05 -9.72
C ASP A 98 5.84 -4.83 -9.55
N VAL A 99 5.59 -5.40 -8.37
CA VAL A 99 4.34 -6.15 -8.11
C VAL A 99 3.11 -5.26 -8.18
N LEU A 100 3.18 -4.00 -7.72
CA LEU A 100 2.08 -3.05 -7.82
C LEU A 100 1.88 -2.58 -9.26
N LEU A 101 2.97 -2.41 -10.02
CA LEU A 101 2.90 -2.08 -11.44
C LEU A 101 2.23 -3.20 -12.23
N ALA A 102 2.59 -4.46 -11.96
CA ALA A 102 1.96 -5.63 -12.59
C ALA A 102 0.46 -5.72 -12.23
N GLU A 103 0.10 -5.55 -10.95
CA GLU A 103 -1.29 -5.54 -10.50
C GLU A 103 -2.10 -4.44 -11.19
N ARG A 104 -1.53 -3.23 -11.28
CA ARG A 104 -2.16 -2.08 -11.96
C ARG A 104 -2.33 -2.32 -13.46
N ILE A 105 -1.34 -2.89 -14.14
CA ILE A 105 -1.46 -3.25 -15.56
C ILE A 105 -2.61 -4.25 -15.75
N GLU A 106 -2.67 -5.31 -14.95
CA GLU A 106 -3.76 -6.31 -15.03
C GLU A 106 -5.13 -5.71 -14.77
N LYS A 107 -5.25 -4.79 -13.81
CA LYS A 107 -6.50 -4.08 -13.50
C LYS A 107 -6.98 -3.27 -14.71
N GLU A 108 -6.08 -2.53 -15.36
CA GLU A 108 -6.42 -1.72 -16.53
C GLU A 108 -6.71 -2.58 -17.77
N LEU A 109 -5.96 -3.67 -18.00
CA LEU A 109 -6.25 -4.65 -19.04
C LEU A 109 -7.63 -5.30 -18.83
N LYS A 110 -7.97 -5.65 -17.59
CA LYS A 110 -9.30 -6.17 -17.23
C LYS A 110 -10.41 -5.16 -17.51
N LYS A 111 -10.22 -3.88 -17.20
CA LYS A 111 -11.19 -2.81 -17.54
C LYS A 111 -11.37 -2.70 -19.06
N LEU A 112 -10.28 -2.69 -19.83
CA LEU A 112 -10.34 -2.68 -21.29
C LEU A 112 -11.09 -3.89 -21.85
N ARG A 113 -10.82 -5.07 -21.32
CA ARG A 113 -11.50 -6.32 -21.69
C ARG A 113 -12.99 -6.26 -21.38
N ASN A 114 -13.38 -5.79 -20.20
CA ASN A 114 -14.78 -5.72 -19.78
C ASN A 114 -15.61 -4.71 -20.59
N ARG A 115 -14.99 -3.63 -21.08
CA ARG A 115 -15.65 -2.70 -22.01
C ARG A 115 -15.93 -3.31 -23.38
N ARG A 116 -15.28 -4.43 -23.74
CA ARG A 116 -15.50 -5.16 -24.99
C ARG A 116 -16.38 -6.38 -24.71
N GLU A 117 -17.65 -6.31 -25.12
CA GLU A 117 -18.62 -7.40 -24.96
C GLU A 117 -18.30 -8.66 -25.80
N SER A 118 -17.31 -8.62 -26.71
CA SER A 118 -16.98 -9.77 -27.56
C SER A 118 -16.17 -10.83 -26.82
N GLN A 119 -16.74 -12.04 -26.72
CA GLN A 119 -16.17 -13.19 -26.00
C GLN A 119 -14.83 -13.72 -26.56
N ASN A 120 -14.42 -13.30 -27.76
CA ASN A 120 -13.33 -13.94 -28.49
C ASN A 120 -11.91 -13.47 -28.11
N ASN A 121 -11.74 -12.35 -27.37
CA ASN A 121 -10.41 -11.77 -27.10
C ASN A 121 -10.08 -11.71 -25.58
N ARG A 122 -10.74 -12.52 -24.75
CA ARG A 122 -10.60 -12.41 -23.28
C ARG A 122 -9.21 -12.79 -22.77
N GLN A 123 -8.51 -13.69 -23.45
CA GLN A 123 -7.18 -14.18 -23.04
C GLN A 123 -6.02 -13.36 -23.60
N ASP A 124 -6.24 -12.58 -24.67
CA ASP A 124 -5.19 -11.85 -25.38
C ASP A 124 -4.68 -10.62 -24.60
N LEU A 125 -5.48 -10.11 -23.67
CA LEU A 125 -5.19 -8.91 -22.86
C LEU A 125 -4.98 -9.29 -21.40
N SER A 126 -3.87 -10.00 -21.12
CA SER A 126 -3.44 -10.33 -19.76
C SER A 126 -1.99 -10.81 -19.74
N LEU A 127 -1.20 -10.30 -18.80
CA LEU A 127 0.14 -10.75 -18.41
C LEU A 127 0.13 -12.18 -17.84
N TYR A 128 -1.00 -12.65 -17.33
CA TYR A 128 -1.13 -14.03 -16.84
C TYR A 128 -0.95 -15.10 -17.91
N SER A 129 -1.15 -14.75 -19.17
CA SER A 129 -1.16 -15.71 -20.29
C SER A 129 -0.22 -15.32 -21.42
N ASN A 130 0.42 -14.15 -21.34
CA ASN A 130 1.20 -13.57 -22.42
C ASN A 130 2.39 -12.77 -21.86
N ASP A 131 3.47 -12.68 -22.64
CA ASP A 131 4.57 -11.78 -22.32
C ASP A 131 4.20 -10.30 -22.52
N ILE A 132 5.05 -9.42 -21.97
CA ILE A 132 4.80 -7.97 -21.94
C ILE A 132 4.71 -7.38 -23.36
N ASN A 133 5.55 -7.85 -24.30
CA ASN A 133 5.58 -7.34 -25.67
C ASN A 133 4.33 -7.75 -26.45
N TYR A 134 3.89 -9.00 -26.28
CA TYR A 134 2.64 -9.48 -26.86
C TYR A 134 1.43 -8.65 -26.39
N VAL A 135 1.37 -8.34 -25.09
CA VAL A 135 0.30 -7.48 -24.55
C VAL A 135 0.36 -6.08 -25.17
N ILE A 136 1.55 -5.48 -25.29
CA ILE A 136 1.72 -4.17 -25.95
C ILE A 136 1.21 -4.21 -27.39
N ASP A 137 1.61 -5.21 -28.17
CA ASP A 137 1.19 -5.35 -29.56
C ASP A 137 -0.32 -5.51 -29.67
N LYS A 138 -0.92 -6.36 -28.83
CA LYS A 138 -2.38 -6.54 -28.79
C LYS A 138 -3.13 -5.29 -28.40
N VAL A 139 -2.63 -4.54 -27.42
CA VAL A 139 -3.20 -3.26 -27.00
C VAL A 139 -3.12 -2.22 -28.11
N ASN A 140 -2.03 -2.18 -28.89
CA ASN A 140 -1.89 -1.28 -30.05
C ASN A 140 -2.78 -1.68 -31.23
N GLU A 141 -2.91 -2.98 -31.51
CA GLU A 141 -3.81 -3.54 -32.54
C GLU A 141 -5.28 -3.17 -32.30
N LEU A 142 -5.65 -2.84 -31.07
CA LEU A 142 -6.99 -2.37 -30.74
C LEU A 142 -7.38 -1.10 -31.51
N GLY A 143 -6.42 -0.32 -32.00
CA GLY A 143 -6.64 0.87 -32.83
C GLY A 143 -7.38 2.01 -32.12
N ILE A 144 -7.49 1.95 -30.79
CA ILE A 144 -8.12 2.97 -29.96
C ILE A 144 -7.01 3.83 -29.37
N TYR A 145 -6.82 5.03 -29.90
CA TYR A 145 -5.97 6.04 -29.27
C TYR A 145 -6.79 6.74 -28.18
N ASN A 146 -6.64 6.28 -26.95
CA ASN A 146 -7.18 6.93 -25.76
C ASN A 146 -6.17 6.88 -24.61
N GLN A 147 -6.39 7.72 -23.59
CA GLN A 147 -5.47 7.83 -22.45
C GLN A 147 -5.23 6.49 -21.73
N ASP A 148 -6.23 5.60 -21.70
CA ASP A 148 -6.11 4.29 -21.04
C ASP A 148 -5.11 3.38 -21.79
N VAL A 149 -5.18 3.35 -23.12
CA VAL A 149 -4.26 2.57 -23.98
C VAL A 149 -2.83 3.11 -23.91
N ASP A 150 -2.67 4.44 -23.94
CA ASP A 150 -1.36 5.07 -23.80
C ASP A 150 -0.75 4.76 -22.42
N MET A 151 -1.56 4.82 -21.37
CA MET A 151 -1.15 4.50 -20.00
C MET A 151 -0.72 3.03 -19.87
N ILE A 152 -1.53 2.07 -20.31
CA ILE A 152 -1.19 0.63 -20.27
C ILE A 152 0.09 0.36 -21.05
N THR A 153 0.20 0.91 -22.26
CA THR A 153 1.40 0.75 -23.09
C THR A 153 2.64 1.31 -22.38
N THR A 154 2.50 2.44 -21.70
CA THR A 154 3.59 3.06 -20.94
C THR A 154 3.98 2.20 -19.75
N PHE A 155 3.02 1.70 -18.98
CA PHE A 155 3.28 0.82 -17.83
C PHE A 155 3.92 -0.50 -18.26
N CYS A 156 3.43 -1.13 -19.32
CA CYS A 156 4.05 -2.33 -19.88
C CYS A 156 5.50 -2.06 -20.32
N LYS A 157 5.78 -0.93 -20.97
CA LYS A 157 7.16 -0.55 -21.32
C LYS A 157 8.04 -0.36 -20.09
N VAL A 158 7.55 0.31 -19.05
CA VAL A 158 8.29 0.48 -17.80
C VAL A 158 8.60 -0.87 -17.16
N LEU A 159 7.63 -1.77 -17.09
CA LEU A 159 7.83 -3.13 -16.56
C LEU A 159 8.81 -3.94 -17.44
N GLY A 160 8.67 -3.83 -18.76
CA GLY A 160 9.53 -4.49 -19.76
C GLY A 160 10.99 -4.02 -19.74
N LEU A 161 11.28 -2.83 -19.20
CA LEU A 161 12.65 -2.37 -18.96
C LEU A 161 13.30 -3.07 -17.75
N ARG A 162 12.50 -3.67 -16.87
CA ARG A 162 12.95 -4.32 -15.63
C ARG A 162 12.97 -5.84 -15.74
N MET A 163 12.07 -6.42 -16.53
CA MET A 163 11.95 -7.86 -16.72
C MET A 163 11.32 -8.24 -18.05
N ASP A 164 11.66 -9.43 -18.55
CA ASP A 164 11.11 -9.96 -19.81
C ASP A 164 9.70 -10.58 -19.62
N ASN A 165 9.43 -11.16 -18.45
CA ASN A 165 8.17 -11.82 -18.10
C ASN A 165 7.73 -11.42 -16.68
N ALA A 166 6.45 -11.10 -16.52
CA ALA A 166 5.84 -10.69 -15.27
C ALA A 166 5.30 -11.84 -14.40
N GLU A 167 5.33 -13.10 -14.86
CA GLU A 167 4.75 -14.26 -14.15
C GLU A 167 5.19 -14.40 -12.68
N SER A 168 6.42 -14.01 -12.35
CA SER A 168 6.92 -14.02 -10.97
C SER A 168 6.22 -13.02 -10.05
N LEU A 169 5.64 -11.96 -10.62
CA LEU A 169 4.93 -10.90 -9.89
C LEU A 169 3.43 -11.14 -9.81
N LEU A 170 2.90 -12.05 -10.63
CA LEU A 170 1.48 -12.31 -10.70
C LEU A 170 1.03 -13.24 -9.57
N ASP A 171 -0.26 -13.14 -9.26
CA ASP A 171 -0.93 -14.02 -8.32
C ASP A 171 -1.00 -15.45 -8.87
N ILE A 172 -1.36 -16.41 -8.02
CA ILE A 172 -1.50 -17.81 -8.42
C ILE A 172 -2.91 -18.05 -8.98
N LYS A 173 -2.99 -18.64 -10.18
CA LYS A 173 -4.22 -19.04 -10.86
C LYS A 173 -4.90 -20.24 -10.20
N GLU A 174 -6.21 -20.38 -10.40
CA GLU A 174 -6.94 -21.59 -10.06
C GLU A 174 -6.39 -22.82 -10.79
N ASP A 175 -6.44 -23.98 -10.12
CA ASP A 175 -5.98 -25.28 -10.64
C ASP A 175 -7.11 -26.32 -10.72
N LEU A 176 -8.27 -26.05 -10.11
CA LEU A 176 -9.44 -26.92 -10.14
C LEU A 176 -10.54 -26.39 -11.05
N THR A 177 -11.39 -27.31 -11.51
CA THR A 177 -12.59 -27.00 -12.29
C THR A 177 -13.83 -27.35 -11.50
N LEU A 178 -14.90 -26.57 -11.71
CA LEU A 178 -16.16 -26.80 -11.02
C LEU A 178 -16.84 -28.07 -11.51
N ALA A 179 -17.42 -28.80 -10.57
CA ALA A 179 -18.29 -29.91 -10.90
C ALA A 179 -19.48 -29.41 -11.76
N PRO A 180 -19.80 -30.12 -12.86
CA PRO A 180 -20.87 -29.72 -13.76
C PRO A 180 -22.23 -29.69 -13.03
N GLY A 181 -23.08 -28.71 -13.38
CA GLY A 181 -24.44 -28.57 -12.85
C GLY A 181 -24.57 -27.69 -11.58
N ARG A 182 -23.46 -27.21 -11.00
CA ARG A 182 -23.49 -26.23 -9.90
C ARG A 182 -23.60 -24.80 -10.44
N HIS A 183 -24.52 -24.03 -9.87
CA HIS A 183 -24.77 -22.63 -10.23
C HIS A 183 -24.14 -21.63 -9.25
N SER A 184 -23.56 -22.13 -8.15
CA SER A 184 -22.89 -21.34 -7.12
C SER A 184 -21.80 -22.17 -6.45
N TYR A 185 -20.68 -21.50 -6.17
CA TYR A 185 -19.48 -22.04 -5.55
C TYR A 185 -18.74 -20.90 -4.84
N TRP A 186 -17.94 -21.25 -3.84
CA TRP A 186 -16.97 -20.31 -3.26
C TRP A 186 -15.72 -20.26 -4.13
N PHE A 187 -15.15 -19.08 -4.33
CA PHE A 187 -13.99 -18.90 -5.21
C PHE A 187 -12.78 -19.76 -4.80
N ASP A 188 -12.63 -20.05 -3.51
CA ASP A 188 -11.58 -20.91 -2.99
C ASP A 188 -11.78 -22.38 -3.37
N GLU A 189 -12.98 -22.83 -3.75
CA GLU A 189 -13.24 -24.18 -4.29
C GLU A 189 -12.55 -24.43 -5.64
N LEU A 190 -12.12 -23.37 -6.34
CA LEU A 190 -11.33 -23.50 -7.57
C LEU A 190 -9.84 -23.79 -7.30
N TYR A 191 -9.44 -23.84 -6.03
CA TYR A 191 -8.06 -24.04 -5.63
C TYR A 191 -7.93 -25.32 -4.80
N SER A 192 -6.95 -26.14 -5.17
CA SER A 192 -6.46 -27.22 -4.31
C SER A 192 -5.76 -26.63 -3.08
N ASP A 193 -5.63 -27.43 -2.02
CA ASP A 193 -4.98 -26.98 -0.78
C ASP A 193 -3.52 -26.58 -1.03
N GLU A 194 -2.82 -27.29 -1.92
CA GLU A 194 -1.46 -26.94 -2.36
C GLU A 194 -1.44 -25.59 -3.10
N GLN A 195 -2.40 -25.36 -4.00
CA GLN A 195 -2.50 -24.11 -4.76
C GLN A 195 -2.85 -22.92 -3.86
N LEU A 196 -3.71 -23.12 -2.85
CA LEU A 196 -4.01 -22.12 -1.83
C LEU A 196 -2.77 -21.72 -1.04
N VAL A 197 -1.96 -22.69 -0.61
CA VAL A 197 -0.69 -22.42 0.09
C VAL A 197 0.24 -21.59 -0.79
N LYS A 198 0.46 -22.02 -2.06
CA LYS A 198 1.30 -21.27 -3.01
C LYS A 198 0.81 -19.85 -3.24
N LYS A 199 -0.50 -19.66 -3.35
CA LYS A 199 -1.13 -18.34 -3.52
C LYS A 199 -0.81 -17.42 -2.35
N VAL A 200 -1.07 -17.87 -1.13
CA VAL A 200 -0.85 -17.10 0.09
C VAL A 200 0.64 -16.81 0.29
N GLU A 201 1.51 -17.81 0.08
CA GLU A 201 2.96 -17.63 0.14
C GLU A 201 3.45 -16.61 -0.87
N ARG A 202 3.01 -16.68 -2.14
CA ARG A 202 3.37 -15.71 -3.19
C ARG A 202 2.99 -14.29 -2.80
N ILE A 203 1.76 -14.10 -2.33
CA ILE A 203 1.24 -12.79 -1.93
C ILE A 203 2.07 -12.20 -0.78
N LEU A 204 2.34 -13.01 0.25
CA LEU A 204 3.11 -12.57 1.41
C LEU A 204 4.57 -12.28 1.06
N SER A 205 5.20 -13.11 0.22
CA SER A 205 6.59 -12.93 -0.22
C SER A 205 6.77 -11.64 -1.02
N LEU A 206 5.98 -11.44 -2.06
CA LEU A 206 6.06 -10.25 -2.90
C LEU A 206 5.71 -8.98 -2.13
N SER A 207 4.74 -9.05 -1.22
CA SER A 207 4.41 -7.92 -0.35
C SER A 207 5.57 -7.58 0.58
N ASN A 208 6.21 -8.58 1.21
CA ASN A 208 7.38 -8.36 2.06
C ASN A 208 8.55 -7.73 1.29
N GLU A 209 8.81 -8.19 0.06
CA GLU A 209 9.85 -7.65 -0.82
C GLU A 209 9.55 -6.21 -1.25
N ALA A 210 8.30 -5.92 -1.62
CA ALA A 210 7.86 -4.57 -1.94
C ALA A 210 8.02 -3.63 -0.75
N ILE A 211 7.58 -4.03 0.43
CA ILE A 211 7.73 -3.25 1.66
C ILE A 211 9.20 -3.05 1.99
N GLN A 212 10.04 -4.08 1.83
CA GLN A 212 11.49 -3.93 2.00
C GLN A 212 12.03 -2.85 1.06
N THR A 213 11.73 -2.94 -0.23
CA THR A 213 12.14 -1.96 -1.24
C THR A 213 11.68 -0.54 -0.90
N ILE A 214 10.42 -0.36 -0.48
CA ILE A 214 9.91 0.93 -0.04
C ILE A 214 10.73 1.43 1.16
N THR A 215 10.91 0.61 2.19
CA THR A 215 11.60 1.01 3.42
C THR A 215 13.11 1.16 3.31
N THR A 216 13.75 0.65 2.25
CA THR A 216 15.20 0.81 2.04
C THR A 216 15.53 1.86 0.98
N ASN A 217 14.75 1.92 -0.10
CA ASN A 217 15.13 2.68 -1.30
C ASN A 217 14.27 3.93 -1.51
N ILE A 218 13.00 3.92 -1.09
CA ILE A 218 12.05 5.00 -1.37
C ILE A 218 11.87 5.90 -0.15
N ILE A 219 11.56 5.31 1.01
CA ILE A 219 11.34 6.00 2.30
C ILE A 219 12.21 5.33 3.38
N PRO A 220 13.54 5.60 3.39
CA PRO A 220 14.48 4.92 4.27
C PRO A 220 14.18 5.08 5.77
N VAL A 221 13.55 6.18 6.17
CA VAL A 221 13.25 6.44 7.59
C VAL A 221 12.32 5.39 8.21
N LEU A 222 11.46 4.74 7.40
CA LEU A 222 10.58 3.67 7.89
C LEU A 222 11.37 2.42 8.34
N SER A 223 12.58 2.20 7.83
CA SER A 223 13.43 1.10 8.30
C SER A 223 13.80 1.20 9.79
N THR A 224 13.73 2.40 10.38
CA THR A 224 14.06 2.62 11.80
C THR A 224 13.02 2.04 12.76
N VAL A 225 11.79 1.85 12.29
CA VAL A 225 10.67 1.30 13.07
C VAL A 225 10.17 -0.03 12.51
N LYS A 226 10.63 -0.44 11.33
CA LYS A 226 10.25 -1.72 10.72
C LYS A 226 11.06 -2.87 11.33
N PRO A 227 10.46 -3.79 12.10
CA PRO A 227 11.13 -5.04 12.43
C PRO A 227 11.29 -5.89 11.16
N ILE A 228 12.46 -6.52 10.99
CA ILE A 228 12.64 -7.53 9.95
C ILE A 228 11.96 -8.79 10.45
N THR A 229 10.95 -9.26 9.72
CA THR A 229 10.12 -10.39 10.16
C THR A 229 9.97 -11.45 9.10
N ARG A 230 9.80 -12.68 9.57
CA ARG A 230 9.33 -13.82 8.79
C ARG A 230 7.94 -14.20 9.27
N LYS A 231 7.01 -14.45 8.34
CA LYS A 231 5.66 -14.93 8.65
C LYS A 231 5.65 -16.46 8.68
N ILE A 232 5.19 -17.07 9.77
CA ILE A 232 4.94 -18.52 9.88
C ILE A 232 3.45 -18.70 10.06
N GLY A 233 2.79 -19.51 9.24
CA GLY A 233 1.33 -19.57 9.25
C GLY A 233 0.72 -20.81 8.65
N ILE A 234 -0.61 -20.82 8.70
CA ILE A 234 -1.46 -21.88 8.20
C ILE A 234 -2.59 -21.26 7.37
N VAL A 235 -2.84 -21.83 6.19
CA VAL A 235 -4.06 -21.64 5.42
C VAL A 235 -5.05 -22.73 5.82
N HIS A 236 -6.28 -22.35 6.12
CA HIS A 236 -7.31 -23.31 6.52
C HIS A 236 -8.62 -23.05 5.77
N ARG A 237 -9.34 -24.14 5.50
CA ARG A 237 -10.67 -24.11 4.87
C ARG A 237 -11.54 -25.23 5.45
N LYS A 238 -12.64 -24.86 6.11
CA LYS A 238 -13.60 -25.79 6.70
C LYS A 238 -15.03 -25.28 6.59
N GLY A 239 -15.79 -25.86 5.68
CA GLY A 239 -17.18 -25.46 5.43
C GLY A 239 -17.26 -23.99 5.01
N LYS A 240 -17.86 -23.13 5.85
CA LYS A 240 -17.97 -21.68 5.60
C LYS A 240 -16.84 -20.85 6.21
N PHE A 241 -15.88 -21.48 6.89
CA PHE A 241 -14.79 -20.81 7.58
C PHE A 241 -13.48 -21.09 6.83
N SER A 242 -12.99 -20.11 6.09
CA SER A 242 -11.67 -20.15 5.48
C SER A 242 -10.86 -18.90 5.84
N GLY A 243 -9.58 -19.10 6.09
CA GLY A 243 -8.70 -18.06 6.59
C GLY A 243 -7.23 -18.38 6.46
N VAL A 244 -6.44 -17.37 6.76
CA VAL A 244 -4.99 -17.46 6.90
C VAL A 244 -4.64 -16.93 8.27
N SER A 245 -3.88 -17.71 9.03
CA SER A 245 -3.43 -17.35 10.38
C SER A 245 -1.91 -17.45 10.44
N TYR A 246 -1.23 -16.39 10.87
CA TYR A 246 0.23 -16.39 10.93
C TYR A 246 0.78 -15.62 12.14
N MET A 247 1.96 -16.04 12.58
CA MET A 247 2.80 -15.32 13.53
C MET A 247 3.89 -14.56 12.79
N ARG A 248 4.17 -13.34 13.26
CA ARG A 248 5.34 -12.56 12.87
C ARG A 248 6.49 -12.90 13.79
N VAL A 249 7.59 -13.38 13.21
CA VAL A 249 8.78 -13.80 13.94
C VAL A 249 9.93 -12.89 13.57
N GLU A 250 10.61 -12.33 14.56
CA GLU A 250 11.78 -11.49 14.38
C GLU A 250 12.95 -12.28 13.76
N VAL A 251 13.52 -11.73 12.70
CA VAL A 251 14.70 -12.28 12.02
C VAL A 251 15.80 -11.23 11.87
N ARG A 252 17.03 -11.68 11.70
CA ARG A 252 18.20 -10.79 11.51
C ARG A 252 18.29 -10.36 10.04
N GLU A 253 19.05 -9.29 9.76
CA GLU A 253 19.21 -8.72 8.41
C GLU A 253 19.60 -9.74 7.31
N ASN A 254 20.35 -10.78 7.66
CA ASN A 254 20.84 -11.79 6.71
C ASN A 254 20.08 -13.12 6.78
N GLU A 255 19.00 -13.18 7.57
CA GLU A 255 18.18 -14.38 7.68
C GLU A 255 17.07 -14.37 6.62
N ASP A 256 16.68 -15.58 6.19
CA ASP A 256 15.61 -15.77 5.22
C ASP A 256 14.25 -15.28 5.76
N THR A 257 13.64 -14.34 5.05
CA THR A 257 12.33 -13.74 5.35
C THR A 257 11.17 -14.41 4.63
N THR A 258 11.45 -15.44 3.80
CA THR A 258 10.42 -16.17 3.04
C THR A 258 9.38 -16.76 3.99
N PRO A 259 8.09 -16.47 3.80
CA PRO A 259 7.02 -17.02 4.64
C PRO A 259 7.06 -18.55 4.67
N ILE A 260 6.74 -19.14 5.83
CA ILE A 260 6.49 -20.59 5.95
C ILE A 260 4.99 -20.75 6.10
N ILE A 261 4.33 -21.24 5.05
CA ILE A 261 2.88 -21.40 5.01
C ILE A 261 2.56 -22.86 4.71
N GLU A 262 1.66 -23.44 5.50
CA GLU A 262 1.18 -24.81 5.30
C GLU A 262 -0.35 -24.83 5.30
N PHE A 263 -0.94 -25.93 4.81
CA PHE A 263 -2.37 -26.13 4.91
C PHE A 263 -2.72 -26.88 6.20
N GLY A 264 -3.78 -26.46 6.88
CA GLY A 264 -4.27 -27.13 8.10
C GLY A 264 -5.79 -27.23 8.11
N GLU A 265 -6.29 -28.43 8.43
CA GLU A 265 -7.72 -28.76 8.45
C GLU A 265 -8.43 -28.43 9.79
N ASP A 266 -7.66 -28.11 10.83
CA ASP A 266 -8.18 -28.02 12.20
C ASP A 266 -8.94 -26.72 12.51
N ASN A 267 -9.69 -26.72 13.60
CA ASN A 267 -10.32 -25.51 14.16
C ASN A 267 -9.23 -24.55 14.61
N ILE A 268 -8.68 -23.79 13.67
CA ILE A 268 -7.71 -22.74 13.98
C ILE A 268 -8.47 -21.64 14.71
N ASP A 269 -8.08 -21.39 15.95
CA ASP A 269 -8.52 -20.20 16.67
C ASP A 269 -8.28 -18.99 15.79
N ILE A 270 -9.24 -18.06 15.74
CA ILE A 270 -9.17 -16.88 14.86
C ILE A 270 -7.80 -16.22 14.99
N TYR A 271 -7.24 -16.12 16.20
CA TYR A 271 -5.84 -15.73 16.38
C TYR A 271 -4.98 -16.95 16.68
N PRO A 272 -3.88 -17.19 15.92
CA PRO A 272 -3.03 -18.34 16.16
C PRO A 272 -2.42 -18.26 17.56
N LYS A 273 -2.61 -19.32 18.33
CA LYS A 273 -1.96 -19.50 19.63
C LYS A 273 -0.65 -20.21 19.43
N LEU A 274 0.29 -19.96 20.34
CA LEU A 274 1.61 -20.57 20.30
C LEU A 274 1.49 -22.04 20.74
N ASP A 275 1.17 -22.89 19.77
CA ASP A 275 0.86 -24.30 19.92
C ASP A 275 2.07 -25.18 19.50
N PRO A 276 1.99 -26.52 19.62
CA PRO A 276 3.08 -27.40 19.22
C PRO A 276 3.52 -27.22 17.77
N TYR A 277 2.62 -26.84 16.84
CA TYR A 277 2.97 -26.58 15.46
C TYR A 277 3.90 -25.37 15.36
N TYR A 278 3.50 -24.21 15.90
CA TYR A 278 4.31 -22.99 15.84
C TYR A 278 5.63 -23.15 16.60
N VAL A 279 5.63 -23.83 17.76
CA VAL A 279 6.85 -24.11 18.53
C VAL A 279 7.84 -24.96 17.73
N ASN A 280 7.35 -25.98 17.01
CA ASN A 280 8.22 -26.82 16.18
C ASN A 280 8.77 -26.03 14.99
N LYS A 281 7.95 -25.24 14.31
CA LYS A 281 8.40 -24.38 13.19
C LYS A 281 9.42 -23.34 13.62
N LEU A 282 9.25 -22.73 14.79
CA LEU A 282 10.24 -21.82 15.36
C LEU A 282 11.58 -22.54 15.57
N LYS A 283 11.57 -23.76 16.13
CA LYS A 283 12.81 -24.55 16.34
C LYS A 283 13.50 -24.91 15.02
N GLU A 284 12.74 -25.25 13.98
CA GLU A 284 13.29 -25.56 12.64
C GLU A 284 14.10 -24.39 12.07
N ILE A 285 13.69 -23.15 12.35
CA ILE A 285 14.41 -21.94 11.93
C ILE A 285 15.35 -21.37 13.01
N GLY A 286 15.65 -22.13 14.07
CA GLY A 286 16.55 -21.69 15.14
C GLY A 286 16.00 -20.55 16.01
N LYS A 287 14.68 -20.39 16.07
CA LYS A 287 13.97 -19.38 16.86
C LYS A 287 13.24 -20.00 18.05
N SER A 288 12.79 -19.13 18.95
CA SER A 288 12.01 -19.49 20.12
C SER A 288 10.81 -18.56 20.29
N GLU A 289 9.98 -18.82 21.30
CA GLU A 289 8.77 -18.04 21.58
C GLU A 289 9.08 -16.56 21.82
N SER A 290 10.25 -16.24 22.39
CA SER A 290 10.67 -14.85 22.62
C SER A 290 10.93 -14.05 21.34
N ASN A 291 11.02 -14.72 20.18
CA ASN A 291 11.18 -14.06 18.89
C ASN A 291 9.83 -13.74 18.22
N VAL A 292 8.71 -14.13 18.82
CA VAL A 292 7.38 -13.84 18.26
C VAL A 292 6.98 -12.42 18.63
N LEU A 293 6.76 -11.59 17.61
CA LEU A 293 6.36 -10.18 17.76
C LEU A 293 4.84 -10.01 17.80
N GLY A 294 4.09 -11.00 17.32
CA GLY A 294 2.64 -11.01 17.38
C GLY A 294 2.01 -12.00 16.40
N SER A 295 0.69 -12.12 16.51
CA SER A 295 -0.15 -12.99 15.70
C SER A 295 -1.15 -12.17 14.89
N SER A 296 -1.46 -12.62 13.68
CA SER A 296 -2.49 -12.04 12.83
C SER A 296 -3.32 -13.13 12.17
N SER A 297 -4.51 -12.75 11.72
CA SER A 297 -5.43 -13.60 11.01
C SER A 297 -6.27 -12.79 10.03
N ALA A 298 -6.56 -13.40 8.89
CA ALA A 298 -7.34 -12.80 7.83
C ALA A 298 -8.32 -13.83 7.26
N VAL A 299 -9.50 -13.36 6.86
CA VAL A 299 -10.43 -14.18 6.07
C VAL A 299 -9.78 -14.47 4.72
N LEU A 300 -9.92 -15.69 4.23
CA LEU A 300 -9.24 -16.12 3.01
C LEU A 300 -9.66 -15.27 1.79
N ASP A 301 -10.90 -14.80 1.76
CA ASP A 301 -11.43 -13.83 0.76
C ASP A 301 -10.52 -12.62 0.50
N LEU A 302 -9.82 -12.12 1.53
CA LEU A 302 -8.93 -10.98 1.37
C LEU A 302 -7.78 -11.27 0.39
N TYR A 303 -7.37 -12.54 0.26
CA TYR A 303 -6.32 -12.97 -0.65
C TYR A 303 -6.78 -13.16 -2.10
N PHE A 304 -8.08 -13.02 -2.37
CA PHE A 304 -8.68 -13.17 -3.71
C PHE A 304 -9.14 -11.84 -4.30
N ARG A 305 -8.93 -10.73 -3.58
CA ARG A 305 -9.27 -9.40 -4.05
C ARG A 305 -8.33 -8.97 -5.17
N GLU A 306 -8.86 -8.16 -6.08
CA GLU A 306 -8.09 -7.66 -7.24
C GLU A 306 -6.92 -6.76 -6.83
N ASP A 307 -7.04 -6.09 -5.70
CA ASP A 307 -6.05 -5.12 -5.17
C ASP A 307 -5.30 -5.72 -3.96
N VAL A 308 -5.07 -7.04 -3.93
CA VAL A 308 -4.54 -7.75 -2.76
C VAL A 308 -3.13 -7.30 -2.38
N PHE A 309 -2.22 -7.14 -3.36
CA PHE A 309 -0.87 -6.68 -3.07
C PHE A 309 -0.91 -5.24 -2.58
N HIS A 310 -1.73 -4.43 -3.25
CA HIS A 310 -1.91 -3.03 -2.92
C HIS A 310 -2.45 -2.82 -1.51
N ASP A 311 -3.47 -3.57 -1.10
CA ASP A 311 -4.03 -3.53 0.24
C ASP A 311 -3.03 -3.99 1.31
N GLN A 312 -2.27 -5.05 1.07
CA GLN A 312 -1.26 -5.53 2.03
C GLN A 312 -0.10 -4.55 2.17
N ILE A 313 0.45 -4.06 1.06
CA ILE A 313 1.61 -3.17 1.05
C ILE A 313 1.25 -1.81 1.68
N TYR A 314 0.18 -1.17 1.23
CA TYR A 314 -0.21 0.14 1.80
C TYR A 314 -0.69 0.02 3.24
N GLY A 315 -1.32 -1.09 3.61
CA GLY A 315 -1.68 -1.37 4.99
C GLY A 315 -0.46 -1.39 5.90
N GLU A 316 0.57 -2.16 5.54
CA GLU A 316 1.79 -2.26 6.34
C GLU A 316 2.60 -0.95 6.35
N ILE A 317 2.70 -0.25 5.22
CA ILE A 317 3.36 1.07 5.16
C ILE A 317 2.62 2.10 6.04
N LYS A 318 1.28 2.11 6.03
CA LYS A 318 0.48 2.97 6.91
C LYS A 318 0.76 2.68 8.38
N ASP A 319 0.83 1.41 8.77
CA ASP A 319 1.13 1.02 10.15
C ASP A 319 2.56 1.44 10.57
N LEU A 320 3.54 1.33 9.68
CA LEU A 320 4.90 1.81 9.95
C LEU A 320 4.96 3.34 10.13
N PHE A 321 4.21 4.09 9.32
CA PHE A 321 4.11 5.53 9.53
C PHE A 321 3.41 5.88 10.84
N LYS A 322 2.38 5.12 11.25
CA LYS A 322 1.74 5.30 12.55
C LYS A 322 2.70 5.03 13.70
N GLU A 323 3.55 4.02 13.57
CA GLU A 323 4.58 3.73 14.57
C GLU A 323 5.62 4.86 14.67
N LEU A 324 6.02 5.44 13.53
CA LEU A 324 7.01 6.51 13.48
C LEU A 324 6.48 7.88 13.94
N LEU A 325 5.25 8.23 13.54
CA LEU A 325 4.70 9.59 13.69
C LEU A 325 3.53 9.67 14.67
N GLY A 326 3.02 8.54 15.16
CA GLY A 326 1.71 8.45 15.82
C GLY A 326 0.57 8.44 14.80
N ASP A 327 -0.69 8.57 15.27
CA ASP A 327 -1.87 8.41 14.42
C ASP A 327 -1.84 9.27 13.15
N ILE A 328 -2.10 8.61 12.00
CA ILE A 328 -2.23 9.15 10.64
C ILE A 328 -3.33 8.48 9.82
#